data_AF-A0AAE5W8K4-F1
#
_entry.id   AF-A0AAE5W8K4-F1
#
_cell.length_a   1.000
_cell.length_b   1.000
_cell.length_c   1.000
_cell.angle_alpha   90.00
_cell.angle_beta   90.00
_cell.angle_gamma   90.00
#
_symmetry.space_group_name_H-M   'P 1'
#
loop_
_entity.id
_entity.type
_entity.pdbx_description
1 polymer ?
#
loop_
_entity_poly.entity_id
_entity_poly.type
_entity_poly.pdbx_seq_one_letter_code
_entity_poly.pdbx_strand_id
1 'polypeptide(L)' 'MNTFHLYNAAEEKVLIVRETFGGYIMIGLPKRQYSHIDGYYPINEFNDFKARHNLMYAEELGSQISIFDI' A
#
# COMPACT_ATOMS: atom_id res chain seq x y z
N MET A 1 5.82 15.17 6.10
CA MET A 1 4.73 14.16 6.17
C MET A 1 4.37 13.78 4.75
N ASN A 2 4.87 12.65 4.28
CA ASN A 2 4.60 12.18 2.92
C ASN A 2 3.26 11.44 2.88
N THR A 3 2.53 11.57 1.77
CA THR A 3 1.31 10.81 1.52
C THR A 3 1.47 10.09 0.19
N PHE A 4 1.19 8.80 0.17
CA PHE A 4 1.31 7.93 -1.00
C PHE A 4 0.14 6.95 -1.07
N HIS A 5 0.14 6.11 -2.11
CA HIS A 5 -0.93 5.17 -2.37
C HIS A 5 -0.39 3.76 -2.48
N LEU A 6 -1.21 2.80 -2.05
CA LEU A 6 -0.97 1.38 -2.32
C LEU A 6 -1.96 0.86 -3.36
N TYR A 7 -1.45 -0.05 -4.16
CA TYR A 7 -2.12 -0.66 -5.29
C TYR A 7 -2.23 -2.16 -5.09
N ASN A 8 -3.29 -2.78 -5.60
CA ASN A 8 -3.41 -4.23 -5.65
C ASN A 8 -2.69 -4.80 -6.90
N ALA A 9 -2.68 -6.12 -7.04
CA ALA A 9 -2.11 -6.80 -8.21
C ALA A 9 -2.82 -6.51 -9.54
N ALA A 10 -4.01 -5.91 -9.51
CA ALA A 10 -4.73 -5.43 -10.69
C ALA A 10 -4.39 -3.95 -11.00
N GLU A 11 -3.31 -3.42 -10.41
CA GLU A 11 -2.84 -2.04 -10.55
C GLU A 11 -3.88 -1.00 -10.09
N GLU A 12 -4.88 -1.42 -9.31
CA GLU A 12 -5.90 -0.53 -8.81
C GLU A 12 -5.47 0.09 -7.49
N LYS A 13 -5.66 1.40 -7.40
CA LYS A 13 -5.49 2.14 -6.16
C LYS A 13 -6.52 1.68 -5.14
N VAL A 14 -6.07 1.24 -3.97
CA VAL A 14 -6.96 0.72 -2.91
C VAL A 14 -6.81 1.42 -1.56
N LEU A 15 -5.66 2.02 -1.27
CA LEU A 15 -5.38 2.69 0.00
C LEU A 15 -4.63 4.02 -0.19
N ILE A 16 -4.88 4.95 0.71
CA ILE A 16 -4.06 6.14 0.95
C ILE A 16 -3.25 5.89 2.22
N VAL A 17 -1.97 6.20 2.18
CA VAL A 17 -1.06 6.00 3.30
C VAL A 17 -0.36 7.32 3.59
N ARG A 18 -0.39 7.74 4.85
CA ARG A 18 0.32 8.93 5.34
C ARG A 18 1.41 8.51 6.31
N GLU A 19 2.64 8.88 6.00
CA GLU A 19 3.80 8.65 6.85
C GLU A 19 3.74 9.52 8.12
N THR A 20 4.02 8.91 9.25
CA THR A 20 4.06 9.54 10.57
C THR A 20 5.32 9.12 11.32
N PHE A 21 5.60 9.72 12.48
CA PHE A 21 6.73 9.30 13.30
C PHE A 21 6.48 7.88 13.85
N GLY A 22 7.26 6.90 13.38
CA GLY A 22 7.19 5.51 13.85
C GLY A 22 6.13 4.63 13.17
N GLY A 23 5.44 5.10 12.13
CA GLY A 23 4.43 4.29 11.43
C GLY A 23 3.67 5.04 10.36
N TYR A 24 2.51 4.50 9.99
CA TYR A 24 1.69 4.97 8.88
C TYR A 24 0.23 5.04 9.25
N ILE A 25 -0.47 6.08 8.82
CA ILE A 25 -1.93 6.13 8.84
C ILE A 25 -2.42 5.59 7.50
N MET A 26 -3.20 4.52 7.54
CA MET A 26 -3.84 3.92 6.35
C MET A 26 -5.30 4.33 6.29
N ILE A 27 -5.75 4.76 5.11
CA ILE A 27 -7.11 5.20 4.84
C ILE A 27 -7.62 4.47 3.59
N GLY A 28 -8.71 3.73 3.77
CA GLY A 28 -9.44 3.00 2.75
C GLY A 28 -10.13 3.93 1.76
N LEU A 29 -10.11 3.56 0.48
CA LEU A 29 -10.91 4.26 -0.52
C LEU A 29 -12.36 3.76 -0.52
N PRO A 30 -13.35 4.65 -0.71
CA PRO A 30 -14.76 4.25 -0.77
C PRO A 30 -15.00 3.28 -1.93
N LYS A 31 -15.83 2.25 -1.68
CA LYS A 31 -16.18 1.18 -2.64
C LYS A 31 -14.99 0.33 -3.12
N ARG A 32 -13.87 0.34 -2.40
CA ARG A 32 -12.70 -0.52 -2.67
C ARG A 32 -12.54 -1.61 -1.60
N GLN A 33 -11.69 -2.58 -1.89
CA GLN A 33 -11.44 -3.77 -1.05
C GLN A 33 -11.14 -3.45 0.42
N TYR A 34 -10.45 -2.34 0.68
CA TYR A 34 -10.04 -1.91 2.02
C TYR A 34 -10.79 -0.67 2.52
N SER A 35 -12.02 -0.42 2.04
CA SER A 35 -12.79 0.78 2.38
C SER A 35 -13.09 0.96 3.88
N HIS A 36 -12.96 -0.11 4.67
CA HIS A 36 -13.19 -0.12 6.12
C HIS A 36 -11.93 0.25 6.93
N ILE A 37 -10.77 0.37 6.28
CA ILE A 37 -9.53 0.72 6.95
C ILE A 37 -9.49 2.23 7.19
N ASP A 38 -9.34 2.63 8.44
CA ASP A 38 -9.01 3.99 8.83
C ASP A 38 -8.27 3.91 10.19
N GLY A 39 -6.95 4.07 10.19
CA GLY A 39 -6.20 3.92 11.43
C GLY A 39 -4.68 4.00 11.30
N TYR A 40 -4.02 4.08 12.45
CA TYR A 40 -2.57 4.06 12.57
C TYR A 40 -2.03 2.62 12.66
N TYR A 41 -0.96 2.37 11.91
CA TYR A 41 -0.27 1.10 11.82
C TYR A 41 1.23 1.33 12.08
N PRO A 42 1.83 0.68 13.09
CA PRO A 42 3.27 0.62 13.26
C PRO A 42 3.97 0.10 12.00
N ILE A 43 5.24 0.45 11.80
CA ILE A 43 6.01 0.04 10.60
C ILE A 43 5.92 -1.47 10.33
N ASN A 44 6.04 -2.30 11.38
CA ASN A 44 5.99 -3.75 11.24
C ASN A 44 4.61 -4.24 10.78
N GLU A 45 3.53 -3.73 11.40
CA GLU A 45 2.15 -4.09 11.03
C GLU A 45 1.79 -3.59 9.63
N PHE A 46 2.27 -2.41 9.24
CA PHE A 46 2.11 -1.88 7.90
C PHE A 46 2.77 -2.79 6.86
N ASN A 47 4.02 -3.21 7.09
CA ASN A 47 4.76 -4.09 6.18
C ASN A 47 4.12 -5.49 6.09
N ASP A 48 3.69 -6.05 7.23
CA ASP A 48 2.97 -7.32 7.27
C ASP A 48 1.64 -7.24 6.53
N PHE A 49 0.90 -6.15 6.72
CA PHE A 49 -0.35 -5.89 6.01
C PHE A 49 -0.10 -5.80 4.50
N LYS A 50 0.88 -4.98 4.07
CA LYS A 50 1.25 -4.82 2.66
C LYS A 50 1.60 -6.17 2.03
N ALA A 51 2.44 -6.97 2.68
CA ALA A 51 2.89 -8.28 2.17
C ALA A 51 1.75 -9.30 2.10
N ARG A 52 0.94 -9.42 3.16
CA ARG A 52 -0.19 -10.37 3.23
C ARG A 52 -1.26 -10.09 2.16
N HIS A 53 -1.46 -8.81 1.84
CA HIS A 53 -2.46 -8.36 0.89
C HIS A 53 -1.92 -8.14 -0.53
N ASN A 54 -0.64 -8.49 -0.77
CA ASN A 54 0.07 -8.29 -2.04
C ASN A 54 -0.11 -6.87 -2.59
N LEU A 55 0.09 -5.88 -1.71
CA LEU A 55 -0.04 -4.48 -2.02
C LEU A 55 1.30 -3.91 -2.45
N MET A 56 1.28 -2.98 -3.39
CA MET A 56 2.48 -2.45 -4.03
C MET A 56 2.44 -0.93 -4.03
N TYR A 57 3.62 -0.31 -3.98
CA TYR A 57 3.83 1.09 -4.33
C TYR A 57 3.68 1.27 -5.84
N ALA A 58 3.42 2.50 -6.28
CA ALA A 58 3.33 2.81 -7.72
C ALA A 58 4.61 2.41 -8.47
N GLU A 59 5.77 2.60 -7.86
CA GLU A 59 7.08 2.26 -8.43
C GLU A 59 7.30 0.74 -8.56
N GLU A 60 6.67 -0.06 -7.69
CA GLU A 60 6.75 -1.52 -7.72
C GLU A 60 5.87 -2.14 -8.81
N LEU A 61 4.81 -1.45 -9.24
CA LEU A 61 3.96 -1.88 -10.36
C LEU A 61 4.73 -1.87 -11.68
N GLY A 62 5.46 -0.77 -11.96
CA GLY A 62 6.25 -0.63 -13.19
C GLY A 62 7.50 -1.51 -13.24
N SER A 63 7.98 -2.01 -12.09
CA SER A 63 9.16 -2.86 -11.99
C SER A 63 8.88 -4.34 -12.33
N GLN A 64 7.61 -4.75 -12.46
CA GLN A 64 7.26 -6.13 -12.89
C GLN A 64 7.72 -6.48 -14.31
N ILE A 65 8.18 -5.51 -15.11
CA ILE A 65 8.67 -5.77 -16.47
C ILE A 65 10.14 -6.24 -16.51
N SER A 66 10.94 -6.09 -15.43
CA SER A 66 12.41 -6.23 -15.55
C SER A 66 13.07 -7.36 -14.75
N ILE A 67 12.34 -8.22 -14.04
CA ILE A 67 12.95 -9.30 -13.22
C ILE A 67 12.85 -10.69 -13.87
N PHE A 68 12.16 -10.82 -15.00
CA PHE A 68 12.09 -12.07 -15.77
C PHE A 68 13.02 -12.12 -17.01
N ASP A 69 13.89 -11.11 -17.17
CA ASP A 69 14.86 -11.02 -18.28
C ASP A 69 16.30 -10.91 -17.74
N ILE A 70 16.76 -11.95 -17.02
CA ILE A 70 18.18 -12.32 -16.80
C ILE A 70 18.30 -13.84 -16.76
#